data_AF-A0A7S1BD65-F1
#
_entry.id   AF-A0A7S1BD65-F1
#
_cell.length_a   1.000
_cell.length_b   1.000
_cell.length_c   1.000
_cell.angle_alpha   90.00
_cell.angle_beta   90.00
_cell.angle_gamma   90.00
#
_symmetry.space_group_name_H-M   'P 1'
#
loop_
_entity.id
_entity.type
_entity.pdbx_description
1 polymer ?
#
loop_
_entity_poly.entity_id
_entity_poly.type
_entity_poly.pdbx_seq_one_letter_code
_entity_poly.pdbx_strand_id
1 'polypeptide(L)'
;MIVAMQAALEELAVKYPMAFEGYKLEVTESHQKTKADTSGTAKAVIGSILELSGDNFDVESDVNMIRDDDKSMAFGVSKEALNGHAFHTYTLTSADASVQFALQHNVEGRTVYAEGTADAVKFLYKKIGEGGSGKIYSMINVLEEGALE
;
A
#
# COMPACT_ATOMS: atom_id res chain seq x y z
N MET A 1 -8.99 -4.69 -0.07
CA MET A 1 -8.26 -4.10 1.07
C MET A 1 -6.77 -3.98 0.73
N ILE A 2 -6.16 -2.81 0.90
CA ILE A 2 -4.75 -2.55 0.51
C ILE A 2 -3.77 -3.46 1.27
N VAL A 3 -4.08 -3.82 2.51
CA VAL A 3 -3.24 -4.68 3.35
C VAL A 3 -2.94 -6.04 2.71
N ALA A 4 -3.89 -6.64 1.97
CA ALA A 4 -3.68 -7.94 1.33
C ALA A 4 -2.56 -7.91 0.28
N MET A 5 -2.46 -6.80 -0.43
CA MET A 5 -1.44 -6.56 -1.45
C MET A 5 -0.07 -6.34 -0.82
N GLN A 6 -0.01 -5.64 0.32
CA GLN A 6 1.23 -5.48 1.08
C GLN A 6 1.74 -6.84 1.55
N ALA A 7 0.87 -7.66 2.14
CA ALA A 7 1.20 -9.00 2.61
C ALA A 7 1.70 -9.90 1.47
N ALA A 8 1.01 -9.90 0.33
CA ALA A 8 1.42 -10.69 -0.83
C ALA A 8 2.80 -10.29 -1.37
N LEU A 9 3.14 -8.99 -1.34
CA LEU A 9 4.43 -8.51 -1.80
C LEU A 9 5.55 -8.81 -0.80
N GLU A 10 5.27 -8.72 0.50
CA GLU A 10 6.18 -9.14 1.57
C GLU A 10 6.48 -10.65 1.47
N GLU A 11 5.46 -11.49 1.29
CA GLU A 11 5.64 -12.92 1.05
C GLU A 11 6.45 -13.19 -0.22
N LEU A 12 6.21 -12.45 -1.30
CA LEU A 12 6.97 -12.57 -2.54
C LEU A 12 8.45 -12.25 -2.33
N ALA A 13 8.75 -11.18 -1.59
CA ALA A 13 10.11 -10.74 -1.26
C ALA A 13 10.87 -11.80 -0.44
N VAL A 14 10.22 -12.37 0.57
CA VAL A 14 10.79 -13.45 1.39
C VAL A 14 11.02 -14.71 0.56
N LYS A 15 10.08 -15.06 -0.32
CA LYS A 15 10.12 -16.30 -1.09
C LYS A 15 11.13 -16.25 -2.24
N TYR A 16 11.31 -15.09 -2.86
CA TYR A 16 12.17 -14.89 -4.03
C TYR A 16 13.05 -13.64 -3.85
N PRO A 17 13.98 -13.65 -2.88
CA PRO A 17 14.85 -12.50 -2.66
C PRO A 17 15.67 -12.20 -3.93
N MET A 18 15.88 -10.92 -4.22
CA MET A 18 16.63 -10.46 -5.40
C MET A 18 16.02 -10.89 -6.76
N ALA A 19 14.75 -11.29 -6.83
CA ALA A 19 14.09 -11.68 -8.09
C ALA A 19 14.02 -10.57 -9.16
N PHE A 20 14.14 -9.32 -8.74
CA PHE A 20 14.18 -8.13 -9.59
C PHE A 20 15.56 -7.44 -9.51
N GLU A 21 16.64 -8.20 -9.26
CA GLU A 21 17.99 -7.64 -9.19
C GLU A 21 18.30 -6.77 -10.42
N GLY A 22 18.78 -5.54 -10.15
CA GLY A 22 19.13 -4.57 -11.18
C GLY A 22 17.95 -3.78 -11.76
N TYR A 23 16.72 -4.02 -11.32
CA TYR A 23 15.59 -3.15 -11.63
C TYR A 23 15.67 -1.86 -10.80
N LYS A 24 15.18 -0.76 -11.38
CA LYS A 24 15.08 0.55 -10.73
C LYS A 24 13.67 0.87 -10.32
N LEU A 25 13.50 1.28 -9.06
CA LEU A 25 12.23 1.67 -8.49
C LEU A 25 11.99 3.18 -8.68
N GLU A 26 10.81 3.52 -9.15
CA GLU A 26 10.25 4.86 -9.08
C GLU A 26 8.94 4.82 -8.33
N VAL A 27 8.72 5.77 -7.42
CA VAL A 27 7.49 5.85 -6.63
C VAL A 27 6.90 7.23 -6.74
N THR A 28 5.62 7.30 -7.10
CA THR A 28 4.84 8.53 -7.04
C THR A 28 3.61 8.30 -6.17
N GLU A 29 3.37 9.21 -5.22
CA GLU A 29 2.16 9.19 -4.40
C GLU A 29 1.45 10.54 -4.40
N SER A 30 0.12 10.52 -4.35
CA SER A 30 -0.71 11.70 -4.12
C SER A 30 -1.51 11.55 -2.85
N HIS A 31 -1.40 12.57 -1.99
CA HIS A 31 -2.17 12.76 -0.78
C HIS A 31 -2.55 14.25 -0.65
N GLN A 32 -3.37 14.56 0.35
CA GLN A 32 -3.76 15.94 0.65
C GLN A 32 -2.55 16.80 1.05
N LYS A 33 -2.62 18.11 0.77
CA LYS A 33 -1.59 19.12 1.12
C LYS A 33 -1.03 19.01 2.54
N THR A 34 -1.87 18.62 3.50
CA THR A 34 -1.51 18.53 4.92
C THR A 34 -0.72 17.26 5.29
N LYS A 35 -0.62 16.29 4.38
CA LYS A 35 0.10 15.03 4.61
C LYS A 35 1.58 15.20 4.27
N ALA A 36 2.39 15.52 5.29
CA ALA A 36 3.81 15.85 5.12
C ALA A 36 4.70 14.63 4.84
N ASP A 37 4.31 13.45 5.30
CA ASP A 37 5.10 12.23 5.31
C ASP A 37 4.57 11.17 4.33
N THR A 38 5.47 10.37 3.77
CA THR A 38 5.16 9.18 2.96
C THR A 38 4.28 8.22 3.76
N SER A 39 3.23 7.68 3.15
CA SER A 39 2.29 6.82 3.87
C SER A 39 2.97 5.55 4.39
N GLY A 40 2.61 5.09 5.60
CA GLY A 40 3.16 3.84 6.14
C GLY A 40 2.92 2.63 5.23
N THR A 41 1.80 2.65 4.48
CA THR A 41 1.52 1.68 3.42
C THR A 41 2.57 1.71 2.32
N ALA A 42 2.92 2.91 1.83
CA ALA A 42 3.97 3.05 0.83
C ALA A 42 5.33 2.61 1.36
N LYS A 43 5.70 2.95 2.61
CA LYS A 43 6.96 2.50 3.21
C LYS A 43 7.08 0.98 3.24
N ALA A 44 6.01 0.28 3.62
CA ALA A 44 6.00 -1.19 3.63
C ALA A 44 6.12 -1.79 2.22
N VAL A 45 5.38 -1.27 1.24
CA VAL A 45 5.47 -1.73 -0.16
C VAL A 45 6.89 -1.50 -0.72
N ILE A 46 7.47 -0.33 -0.47
CA ILE A 46 8.83 -0.02 -0.91
C ILE A 46 9.83 -0.97 -0.25
N GLY A 47 9.71 -1.23 1.05
CA GLY A 47 10.58 -2.17 1.76
C GLY A 47 10.61 -3.55 1.09
N SER A 48 9.44 -4.12 0.79
CA SER A 48 9.37 -5.41 0.07
C SER A 48 9.96 -5.34 -1.34
N ILE A 49 9.75 -4.24 -2.07
CA ILE A 49 10.37 -4.05 -3.39
C ILE A 49 11.89 -3.97 -3.28
N LEU A 50 12.43 -3.31 -2.27
CA LEU A 50 13.88 -3.20 -2.07
C LEU A 50 14.52 -4.56 -1.76
N GLU A 51 13.84 -5.42 -0.99
CA GLU A 51 14.26 -6.82 -0.79
C GLU A 51 14.22 -7.64 -2.09
N LEU A 52 13.26 -7.32 -2.97
CA LEU A 52 13.10 -7.96 -4.28
C LEU A 52 14.13 -7.50 -5.31
N SER A 53 14.53 -6.22 -5.29
CA SER A 53 15.37 -5.63 -6.36
C SER A 53 16.81 -5.36 -5.95
N GLY A 54 17.10 -5.24 -4.66
CA GLY A 54 18.37 -4.73 -4.16
C GLY A 54 18.65 -3.28 -4.55
N ASP A 55 17.62 -2.52 -4.96
CA ASP A 55 17.77 -1.12 -5.31
C ASP A 55 18.12 -0.27 -4.08
N ASN A 56 18.72 0.89 -4.30
CA ASN A 56 19.18 1.79 -3.24
C ASN A 56 18.22 2.97 -2.98
N PHE A 57 16.92 2.76 -3.27
CA PHE A 57 15.88 3.77 -3.15
C PHE A 57 15.72 4.26 -1.70
N ASP A 58 15.82 5.58 -1.48
CA ASP A 58 15.59 6.21 -0.19
C ASP A 58 14.13 6.65 -0.06
N VAL A 59 13.38 5.98 0.82
CA VAL A 59 11.95 6.23 1.06
C VAL A 59 11.62 7.67 1.47
N GLU A 60 12.56 8.38 2.10
CA GLU A 60 12.30 9.73 2.59
C GLU A 60 12.65 10.81 1.55
N SER A 61 13.58 10.53 0.62
CA SER A 61 13.99 11.52 -0.40
C SER A 61 13.54 11.23 -1.82
N ASP A 62 13.36 9.96 -2.18
CA ASP A 62 13.21 9.56 -3.59
C ASP A 62 11.74 9.39 -3.99
N VAL A 63 10.82 9.40 -3.03
CA VAL A 63 9.38 9.37 -3.31
C VAL A 63 8.93 10.70 -3.91
N ASN A 64 8.35 10.65 -5.10
CA ASN A 64 7.72 11.80 -5.72
C ASN A 64 6.35 12.07 -5.06
N MET A 65 6.35 12.97 -4.08
CA MET A 65 5.17 13.35 -3.31
C MET A 65 4.37 14.45 -4.00
N ILE A 66 3.24 14.08 -4.59
CA ILE A 66 2.26 15.01 -5.16
C ILE A 66 1.35 15.50 -4.04
N ARG A 67 1.35 16.82 -3.83
CA ARG A 67 0.52 17.52 -2.84
C ARG A 67 -0.24 18.71 -3.42
N ASP A 68 0.09 19.10 -4.64
CA ASP A 68 -0.58 20.17 -5.35
C ASP A 68 -1.85 19.65 -6.02
N ASP A 69 -2.96 20.37 -5.88
CA ASP A 69 -4.29 19.88 -6.30
C ASP A 69 -4.36 19.68 -7.82
N ASP A 70 -3.75 20.58 -8.61
CA ASP A 70 -3.75 20.46 -10.07
C ASP A 70 -2.92 19.25 -10.52
N LYS A 71 -1.77 19.02 -9.87
CA LYS A 71 -0.97 17.81 -10.10
C LYS A 71 -1.67 16.54 -9.62
N SER A 72 -2.41 16.57 -8.51
CA SER A 72 -3.21 15.44 -8.03
C SER A 72 -4.31 15.09 -9.04
N MET A 73 -5.01 16.09 -9.58
CA MET A 73 -5.99 15.88 -10.65
C MET A 73 -5.34 15.33 -11.92
N ALA A 74 -4.17 15.84 -12.31
CA ALA A 74 -3.40 15.30 -13.43
C ALA A 74 -2.93 13.85 -13.18
N PHE A 75 -2.73 13.47 -11.92
CA PHE A 75 -2.42 12.11 -11.48
C PHE A 75 -3.67 11.22 -11.34
N GLY A 76 -4.85 11.74 -11.67
CA GLY A 76 -6.10 10.97 -11.76
C GLY A 76 -7.03 11.09 -10.55
N VAL A 77 -6.73 11.94 -9.57
CA VAL A 77 -7.60 12.18 -8.41
C VAL A 77 -8.81 13.02 -8.83
N SER A 78 -10.03 12.60 -8.50
CA SER A 78 -11.23 13.41 -8.77
C SER A 78 -11.23 14.71 -7.95
N LYS A 79 -11.86 15.76 -8.49
CA LYS A 79 -11.93 17.07 -7.82
C LYS A 79 -12.61 16.95 -6.45
N GLU A 80 -13.60 16.07 -6.34
CA GLU A 80 -14.35 15.78 -5.13
C GLU A 80 -13.50 15.06 -4.07
N ALA A 81 -12.49 14.29 -4.49
CA ALA A 81 -11.60 13.51 -3.62
C ALA A 81 -10.33 14.26 -3.20
N LEU A 82 -10.09 15.50 -3.64
CA LEU A 82 -8.88 16.27 -3.30
C LEU A 82 -8.63 16.37 -1.79
N ASN A 83 -9.68 16.49 -0.98
CA ASN A 83 -9.60 16.56 0.49
C ASN A 83 -9.55 15.16 1.18
N GLY A 84 -9.43 14.10 0.41
CA GLY A 84 -9.63 12.72 0.86
C GLY A 84 -9.27 11.73 -0.22
N HIS A 85 -7.98 11.50 -0.47
CA HIS A 85 -7.50 10.47 -1.38
C HIS A 85 -6.16 9.90 -0.89
N ALA A 86 -5.79 8.75 -1.46
CA ALA A 86 -4.49 8.13 -1.30
C ALA A 86 -4.17 7.34 -2.58
N PHE A 87 -3.39 7.92 -3.48
CA PHE A 87 -3.01 7.30 -4.77
C PHE A 87 -1.53 6.98 -4.73
N HIS A 88 -1.14 5.78 -5.14
CA HIS A 88 0.25 5.37 -5.19
C HIS A 88 0.52 4.57 -6.45
N THR A 89 1.64 4.84 -7.10
CA THR A 89 2.18 4.06 -8.21
C THR A 89 3.63 3.71 -7.92
N TYR A 90 3.97 2.43 -8.01
CA TYR A 90 5.32 1.89 -7.89
C TYR A 90 5.71 1.28 -9.23
N THR A 91 6.77 1.79 -9.84
CA THR A 91 7.24 1.36 -11.15
C THR A 91 8.61 0.71 -10.99
N LEU A 92 8.76 -0.53 -11.45
CA LEU A 92 10.06 -1.19 -11.57
C LEU A 92 10.43 -1.28 -13.05
N THR A 93 11.59 -0.76 -13.43
CA THR A 93 12.10 -0.83 -14.80
C THR A 93 13.42 -1.61 -14.85
N SER A 94 13.56 -2.55 -15.79
CA SER A 94 14.80 -3.32 -15.97
C SER A 94 15.96 -2.43 -16.40
N ALA A 95 17.20 -2.86 -16.14
CA ALA A 95 18.41 -2.08 -16.45
C ALA A 95 18.55 -1.70 -17.94
N ASP A 96 18.05 -2.54 -18.84
CA ASP A 96 18.02 -2.31 -20.29
C ASP A 96 16.74 -1.62 -20.79
N ALA A 97 15.85 -1.25 -19.86
CA ALA A 97 14.54 -0.65 -20.09
C ALA A 97 13.58 -1.47 -20.97
N SER A 98 13.84 -2.77 -21.17
CA SER A 98 13.00 -3.64 -21.99
C SER A 98 11.77 -4.18 -21.26
N VAL A 99 11.80 -4.21 -19.92
CA VAL A 99 10.71 -4.69 -19.07
C VAL A 99 10.33 -3.64 -18.04
N GLN A 100 9.03 -3.40 -17.89
CA GLN A 100 8.49 -2.54 -16.85
C GLN A 100 7.31 -3.22 -16.16
N PHE A 101 7.31 -3.16 -14.83
CA PHE A 101 6.19 -3.53 -13.98
C PHE A 101 5.65 -2.28 -13.30
N ALA A 102 4.33 -2.15 -13.22
CA ALA A 102 3.69 -1.06 -12.51
C ALA A 102 2.63 -1.62 -11.56
N LEU A 103 2.65 -1.12 -10.34
CA LEU A 103 1.74 -1.49 -9.28
C LEU A 103 1.04 -0.23 -8.80
N GLN A 104 -0.30 -0.21 -8.84
CA GLN A 104 -1.07 0.99 -8.49
C GLN A 104 -2.24 0.65 -7.57
N HIS A 105 -2.46 1.50 -6.57
CA HIS A 105 -3.67 1.48 -5.75
C HIS A 105 -4.14 2.91 -5.46
N ASN A 106 -5.43 3.14 -5.72
CA ASN A 106 -6.04 4.46 -5.68
C ASN A 106 -7.27 4.41 -4.79
N VAL A 107 -7.26 5.23 -3.74
CA VAL A 107 -8.40 5.42 -2.85
C VAL A 107 -8.92 6.83 -3.01
N GLU A 108 -10.22 6.93 -3.27
CA GLU A 108 -10.97 8.17 -3.14
C GLU A 108 -11.91 8.09 -1.94
N GLY A 109 -11.97 9.17 -1.17
CA GLY A 109 -12.76 9.26 0.05
C GLY A 109 -12.19 8.39 1.18
N ARG A 110 -13.11 7.87 2.00
CA ARG A 110 -12.78 7.13 3.24
C ARG A 110 -13.53 5.80 3.37
N THR A 111 -14.33 5.44 2.38
CA THR A 111 -15.24 4.28 2.42
C THR A 111 -14.50 2.98 2.69
N VAL A 112 -13.36 2.76 2.02
CA VAL A 112 -12.54 1.55 2.21
C VAL A 112 -12.06 1.37 3.66
N TYR A 113 -11.82 2.47 4.38
CA TYR A 113 -11.41 2.41 5.79
C TYR A 113 -12.60 2.09 6.70
N ALA A 114 -13.78 2.60 6.37
CA ALA A 114 -15.01 2.30 7.10
C ALA A 114 -15.42 0.83 6.94
N GLU A 115 -15.36 0.30 5.71
CA GLU A 115 -15.64 -1.09 5.40
C GLU A 115 -14.64 -2.03 6.10
N GLY A 116 -13.33 -1.77 5.97
CA GLY A 116 -12.31 -2.57 6.67
C GLY A 116 -12.44 -2.51 8.20
N THR A 117 -12.91 -1.39 8.76
CA THR A 117 -13.22 -1.30 10.20
C THR A 117 -14.42 -2.16 10.57
N ALA A 118 -15.48 -2.15 9.75
CA ALA A 118 -16.65 -2.99 9.98
C ALA A 118 -16.29 -4.47 9.96
N ASP A 119 -15.47 -4.91 9.00
CA ASP A 119 -14.97 -6.28 8.91
C ASP A 119 -14.14 -6.67 10.13
N ALA A 120 -13.24 -5.79 10.59
CA ALA A 120 -12.46 -6.03 11.79
C ALA A 120 -13.31 -6.13 13.07
N VAL A 121 -14.40 -5.37 13.17
CA VAL A 121 -15.36 -5.47 14.28
C VAL A 121 -16.10 -6.82 14.23
N LYS A 122 -16.59 -7.24 13.06
CA LYS A 122 -17.22 -8.56 12.89
C LYS A 122 -16.26 -9.69 13.25
N PHE A 123 -15.02 -9.61 12.78
CA PHE A 123 -13.95 -10.55 13.11
C PHE A 123 -13.76 -10.64 14.63
N LEU A 124 -13.58 -9.50 15.30
CA LEU A 124 -13.31 -9.47 16.73
C LEU A 124 -14.50 -10.01 17.53
N TYR A 125 -15.74 -9.67 17.13
CA TYR A 125 -16.95 -10.20 17.74
C TYR A 125 -17.00 -11.73 17.70
N LYS A 126 -16.69 -12.33 16.54
CA LYS A 126 -16.59 -13.78 16.38
C LYS A 126 -15.52 -14.37 17.32
N LYS A 127 -14.33 -13.79 17.37
CA LYS A 127 -13.23 -14.26 18.24
C LYS A 127 -13.56 -14.19 19.74
N ILE A 128 -14.34 -13.20 20.15
CA ILE A 128 -14.86 -13.12 21.53
C ILE A 128 -15.86 -14.26 21.79
N GLY A 129 -16.78 -14.52 20.86
CA GLY A 129 -17.76 -15.61 20.95
C GLY A 129 -17.13 -17.01 21.01
N GLU A 130 -15.96 -17.20 20.39
CA GLU A 130 -15.15 -18.43 20.46
C GLU A 130 -14.39 -18.59 21.79
N GLY A 131 -14.56 -17.68 22.75
CA GLY A 131 -13.88 -17.71 24.04
C GLY A 131 -12.47 -17.10 24.01
N GLY A 132 -12.10 -16.37 22.95
CA GLY A 132 -10.84 -15.65 22.88
C GLY A 132 -10.80 -14.49 23.88
N SER A 133 -9.88 -14.55 24.85
CA SER A 133 -9.57 -13.43 25.75
C SER A 133 -8.07 -13.12 25.72
N GLY A 134 -7.71 -11.82 25.78
CA GLY A 134 -6.32 -11.39 25.89
C GLY A 134 -5.46 -11.52 24.63
N LYS A 135 -6.05 -11.61 23.44
CA LYS A 135 -5.32 -11.68 22.17
C LYS A 135 -5.37 -10.35 21.41
N ILE A 136 -4.23 -9.97 20.82
CA ILE A 136 -4.10 -8.84 19.90
C ILE A 136 -4.17 -9.41 18.48
N TYR A 137 -4.92 -8.75 17.61
CA TYR A 137 -5.07 -9.13 16.20
C TYR A 137 -4.68 -7.96 15.30
N SER A 138 -4.23 -8.29 14.09
CA SER A 138 -3.97 -7.33 13.02
C SER A 138 -4.96 -7.53 11.87
N MET A 139 -4.88 -6.65 10.88
CA MET A 139 -5.68 -6.77 9.67
C MET A 139 -5.29 -7.97 8.78
N ILE A 140 -4.10 -8.54 9.00
CA ILE A 140 -3.71 -9.83 8.38
C ILE A 140 -4.59 -10.95 8.93
N ASN A 141 -4.86 -10.98 10.24
CA ASN A 141 -5.73 -12.01 10.81
C ASN A 141 -7.18 -11.88 10.32
N VAL A 142 -7.63 -10.65 10.06
CA VAL A 142 -8.94 -10.41 9.43
C VAL A 142 -8.97 -10.98 8.02
N LEU A 143 -7.89 -10.81 7.24
CA LEU A 143 -7.78 -11.39 5.89
C LEU A 143 -7.75 -12.91 5.88
N GLU A 144 -6.98 -13.52 6.79
CA GLU A 144 -6.82 -14.98 6.91
C GLU A 144 -8.15 -15.68 7.23
N GLU A 145 -9.07 -14.99 7.92
CA GLU A 145 -10.40 -15.51 8.23
C GLU A 145 -11.31 -15.61 6.99
N GLY A 146 -11.01 -14.85 5.92
CA GLY A 146 -11.81 -14.77 4.71
C GLY A 146 -12.96 -13.74 4.79
N ALA A 147 -13.84 -13.75 3.78
CA ALA A 147 -14.97 -12.82 3.73
C ALA A 147 -15.94 -13.05 4.90
N LEU A 148 -16.20 -12.00 5.67
CA LEU A 148 -17.09 -12.02 6.85
C LEU A 148 -18.46 -11.43 6.47
N GLU A 149 -19.44 -12.32 6.24
CA GLU A 149 -20.85 -11.92 6.06
C GLU A 149 -21.44 -11.29 7.32
#